data_AF-A0A415GML2-F1
#
_entry.id   AF-A0A415GML2-F1
#
_cell.length_a   1.000
_cell.length_b   1.000
_cell.length_c   1.000
_cell.angle_alpha   90.00
_cell.angle_beta   90.00
_cell.angle_gamma   90.00
#
_symmetry.space_group_name_H-M   'P 1'
#
loop_
_entity.id
_entity.type
_entity.pdbx_description
1 polymer ?
#
loop_
_entity_poly.entity_id
_entity_poly.type
_entity_poly.pdbx_seq_one_letter_code
_entity_poly.pdbx_strand_id
1 'polypeptide(L)'
;MANPTIKDLILIHRNVGESLQLLRKRMTDLSITDYIQDVEEIENDYRIMCNSLSHNMRDPQGEIVYNQLLRRTYRLYANVRLAFIVKKRLPFIHCTNVAKRFDISGETVAKSLENYVQDTAMASLSLGDTPNTSVARVNAMHQRYMDELFSSLLVASQWSDDKKQFYSELLISPMVDQDDTLLIVSALTMALLNVFDVNKWLTLVNVCLSSTIERVKQRALVGVMLTLPHSENLLFVEINEAIKTICKSADMRREIGELQLQLLLCMQTEEDNAEIQRDIMPTLIKNNKFRMTRDGIVESDDDSLNDILDSGSVDKNMAEMEEKMKKMMAMRDSGSDIYFGGFSHMKRFSFFYQLSNWFAPFSFDNPDVASVVRGTDGELIHKAISQGPFCDSDKYSFVFALSSVIDKLPAGVKEVVASGKDIADSAMAMNTESAAYIRRMYLQDLYRFFKLHPERKDFANPFEYKDDDVAAFFVANELFDGLLGEELVVVERHLFKSKKYDVVVKLVSRLIAKGVASADEKYICALACQRLAGMKMPTSCF
;
A
#
# COMPACT_ATOMS: atom_id res chain seq x y z
N MET A 1 -19.22 -25.04 17.93
CA MET A 1 -18.60 -23.70 18.04
C MET A 1 -17.10 -23.91 18.01
N ALA A 2 -16.36 -23.18 17.18
CA ALA A 2 -14.90 -23.24 17.19
C ALA A 2 -14.38 -22.71 18.55
N ASN A 3 -13.29 -23.26 19.07
CA ASN A 3 -12.67 -22.72 20.27
C ASN A 3 -12.21 -21.27 20.00
N PRO A 4 -12.43 -20.33 20.94
CA PRO A 4 -12.05 -18.93 20.73
C PRO A 4 -10.53 -18.82 20.52
N THR A 5 -10.10 -17.89 19.66
CA THR A 5 -8.66 -17.65 19.47
C THR A 5 -8.08 -16.93 20.68
N ILE A 6 -6.75 -16.97 20.86
CA ILE A 6 -6.06 -16.21 21.92
C ILE A 6 -6.42 -14.72 21.83
N LYS A 7 -6.54 -14.18 20.61
CA LYS A 7 -6.93 -12.79 20.38
C LYS A 7 -8.34 -12.52 20.88
N ASP A 8 -9.29 -13.41 20.60
CA ASP A 8 -10.69 -13.27 21.03
C ASP A 8 -10.81 -13.39 22.56
N LEU A 9 -10.03 -14.25 23.19
CA LEU A 9 -9.98 -14.36 24.64
C LEU A 9 -9.53 -13.07 25.32
N ILE A 10 -8.61 -12.33 24.70
CA ILE A 10 -8.13 -11.05 25.21
C ILE A 10 -9.15 -9.93 24.91
N LEU A 11 -9.60 -9.80 23.66
CA LEU A 11 -10.38 -8.64 23.20
C LEU A 11 -11.88 -8.76 23.53
N ILE A 12 -12.46 -9.95 23.37
CA ILE A 12 -13.91 -10.18 23.46
C ILE A 12 -14.25 -10.76 24.84
N HIS A 13 -13.63 -11.88 25.22
CA HIS A 13 -13.91 -12.53 26.49
C HIS A 13 -13.21 -11.88 27.69
N ARG A 14 -12.23 -11.01 27.43
CA ARG A 14 -11.45 -10.28 28.42
C ARG A 14 -10.91 -11.18 29.53
N ASN A 15 -10.38 -12.35 29.17
CA ASN A 15 -9.91 -13.37 30.11
C ASN A 15 -8.37 -13.48 30.08
N VAL A 16 -7.70 -12.75 30.98
CA VAL A 16 -6.23 -12.76 31.10
C VAL A 16 -5.68 -14.16 31.42
N GLY A 17 -6.28 -14.88 32.38
CA GLY A 17 -5.76 -16.17 32.87
C GLY A 17 -5.74 -17.24 31.78
N GLU A 18 -6.85 -17.43 31.07
CA GLU A 18 -6.93 -18.40 29.98
C GLU A 18 -6.05 -17.99 28.79
N SER A 19 -5.97 -16.69 28.51
CA SER A 19 -5.09 -16.15 27.46
C SER A 19 -3.61 -16.48 27.74
N LEU A 20 -3.14 -16.29 28.98
CA LEU A 20 -1.76 -16.59 29.37
C LEU A 20 -1.45 -18.08 29.30
N GLN A 21 -2.39 -18.94 29.73
CA GLN A 21 -2.23 -20.39 29.63
C GLN A 21 -2.06 -20.85 28.17
N LEU A 22 -2.90 -20.34 27.27
CA LEU A 22 -2.81 -20.66 25.84
C LEU A 22 -1.58 -20.05 25.19
N LEU A 23 -1.17 -18.84 25.57
CA LEU A 23 0.07 -18.22 25.12
C LEU A 23 1.29 -19.04 25.51
N ARG A 24 1.37 -19.48 26.77
CA ARG A 24 2.46 -20.34 27.27
C ARG A 24 2.52 -21.65 26.48
N LYS A 25 1.39 -22.32 26.29
CA LYS A 25 1.30 -23.53 25.45
C LYS A 25 1.79 -23.25 24.02
N ARG A 26 1.31 -22.16 23.41
CA ARG A 26 1.68 -21.78 22.05
C ARG A 26 3.17 -21.46 21.91
N MET A 27 3.76 -20.80 22.90
CA MET A 27 5.19 -20.53 22.96
C MET A 27 6.01 -21.82 23.06
N THR A 28 5.57 -22.78 23.88
CA THR A 28 6.19 -24.12 23.95
C THR A 28 6.10 -24.85 22.61
N ASP A 29 4.92 -24.91 22.00
CA ASP A 29 4.70 -25.58 20.70
C ASP A 29 5.55 -24.98 19.56
N LEU A 30 5.87 -23.68 19.66
CA LEU A 30 6.65 -22.94 18.66
C LEU A 30 8.13 -22.77 19.02
N SER A 31 8.57 -23.32 20.16
CA SER A 31 9.93 -23.12 20.70
C SER A 31 10.32 -21.64 20.78
N ILE A 32 9.43 -20.81 21.32
CA ILE A 32 9.66 -19.37 21.58
C ILE A 32 9.94 -19.18 23.06
N THR A 33 11.16 -18.78 23.39
CA THR A 33 11.63 -18.58 24.77
C THR A 33 11.80 -17.10 25.14
N ASP A 34 11.80 -16.21 24.14
CA ASP A 34 12.19 -14.80 24.29
C ASP A 34 11.27 -13.99 25.22
N TYR A 35 10.05 -14.47 25.46
CA TYR A 35 9.01 -13.77 26.23
C TYR A 35 8.55 -14.52 27.49
N ILE A 36 9.32 -15.53 27.96
CA ILE A 36 8.92 -16.32 29.15
C ILE A 36 8.82 -15.42 30.38
N GLN A 37 9.76 -14.48 30.54
CA GLN A 37 9.76 -13.54 31.65
C GLN A 37 8.51 -12.63 31.63
N ASP A 38 8.12 -12.11 30.46
CA ASP A 38 6.91 -11.29 30.33
C ASP A 38 5.65 -12.06 30.75
N VAL A 39 5.56 -13.36 30.41
CA VAL A 39 4.45 -14.23 30.84
C VAL A 39 4.44 -14.33 32.37
N GLU A 40 5.58 -14.62 32.98
CA GLU A 40 5.70 -14.79 34.43
C GLU A 40 5.36 -13.51 35.20
N GLU A 41 5.80 -12.35 34.70
CA GLU A 41 5.48 -11.05 35.28
C GLU A 41 3.96 -10.77 35.23
N ILE A 42 3.31 -10.96 34.07
CA ILE A 42 1.87 -10.73 33.94
C ILE A 42 1.07 -11.75 34.78
N GLU A 43 1.47 -13.03 34.80
CA GLU A 43 0.85 -14.06 35.63
C GLU A 43 0.95 -13.73 37.12
N ASN A 44 2.11 -13.24 37.58
CA ASN A 44 2.30 -12.86 38.97
C ASN A 44 1.39 -11.69 39.37
N ASP A 45 1.34 -10.64 38.55
CA ASP A 45 0.49 -9.47 38.80
C ASP A 45 -1.00 -9.84 38.79
N TYR A 46 -1.41 -10.69 37.84
CA TYR A 46 -2.77 -11.21 37.79
C TYR A 46 -3.12 -12.06 39.01
N ARG A 47 -2.19 -12.90 39.48
CA ARG A 47 -2.37 -13.71 40.69
C ARG A 47 -2.50 -12.84 41.94
N ILE A 48 -1.71 -11.77 42.06
CA ILE A 48 -1.82 -10.79 43.15
C ILE A 48 -3.23 -10.18 43.15
N MET A 49 -3.71 -9.73 41.99
CA MET A 49 -5.06 -9.18 41.86
C MET A 49 -6.16 -10.20 42.26
N CYS A 50 -6.04 -11.46 41.81
CA CYS A 50 -6.99 -12.52 42.17
C CYS A 50 -7.00 -12.79 43.68
N ASN A 51 -5.82 -12.84 44.30
CA ASN A 51 -5.68 -13.03 45.75
C ASN A 51 -6.30 -11.86 46.53
N SER A 52 -6.10 -10.61 46.08
CA SER A 52 -6.73 -9.45 46.73
C SER A 52 -8.27 -9.55 46.69
N LEU A 53 -8.83 -9.92 45.53
CA LEU A 53 -10.27 -10.10 45.37
C LEU A 53 -10.82 -11.26 46.23
N SER A 54 -10.09 -12.37 46.35
CA SER A 54 -10.51 -13.51 47.17
C SER A 54 -10.55 -13.20 48.67
N HIS A 55 -9.77 -12.22 49.13
CA HIS A 55 -9.77 -11.73 50.52
C HIS A 55 -10.74 -10.56 50.75
N ASN A 56 -11.71 -10.34 49.84
CA ASN A 56 -12.66 -9.22 49.87
C ASN A 56 -12.02 -7.82 49.89
N MET A 57 -10.75 -7.70 49.51
CA MET A 57 -10.07 -6.43 49.31
C MET A 57 -10.42 -5.89 47.92
N ARG A 58 -11.54 -5.16 47.83
CA ARG A 58 -11.93 -4.49 46.58
C ARG A 58 -11.10 -3.22 46.40
N ASP A 59 -10.10 -3.28 45.53
CA ASP A 59 -9.41 -2.10 45.04
C ASP A 59 -10.39 -1.26 44.19
N PRO A 60 -10.64 0.02 44.54
CA PRO A 60 -11.44 0.92 43.73
C PRO A 60 -10.91 1.08 42.29
N GLN A 61 -9.62 0.84 42.06
CA GLN A 61 -8.97 0.90 40.75
C GLN A 61 -8.81 -0.47 40.07
N GLY A 62 -9.40 -1.53 40.62
CA GLY A 62 -9.21 -2.90 40.13
C GLY A 62 -9.54 -3.09 38.64
N GLU A 63 -10.54 -2.38 38.10
CA GLU A 63 -10.86 -2.43 36.67
C GLU A 63 -9.78 -1.77 35.80
N ILE A 64 -9.16 -0.69 36.27
CA ILE A 64 -8.06 -0.02 35.57
C ILE A 64 -6.85 -0.94 35.52
N VAL A 65 -6.50 -1.55 36.65
CA VAL A 65 -5.40 -2.53 36.75
C VAL A 65 -5.66 -3.73 35.83
N TYR A 66 -6.89 -4.26 35.81
CA TYR A 66 -7.22 -5.37 34.92
C TYR A 66 -7.13 -5.01 33.44
N ASN A 67 -7.58 -3.81 33.06
CA ASN A 67 -7.42 -3.29 31.70
C ASN A 67 -5.94 -3.19 31.30
N GLN A 68 -5.06 -2.75 32.22
CA GLN A 68 -3.63 -2.71 31.97
C GLN A 68 -3.04 -4.13 31.77
N LEU A 69 -3.50 -5.11 32.55
CA LEU A 69 -3.12 -6.52 32.35
C LEU A 69 -3.58 -7.05 30.99
N LEU A 70 -4.81 -6.73 30.55
CA LEU A 70 -5.29 -7.08 29.22
C LEU A 70 -4.43 -6.45 28.11
N ARG A 71 -4.09 -5.16 28.24
CA ARG A 71 -3.20 -4.46 27.28
C ARG A 71 -1.80 -5.08 27.23
N ARG A 72 -1.21 -5.41 28.38
CA ARG A 72 0.09 -6.12 28.45
C ARG A 72 0.00 -7.51 27.82
N THR A 73 -1.07 -8.25 28.10
CA THR A 73 -1.32 -9.59 27.52
C THR A 73 -1.50 -9.52 26.00
N TYR A 74 -2.21 -8.51 25.49
CA TYR A 74 -2.34 -8.27 24.05
C TYR A 74 -0.98 -7.99 23.38
N ARG A 75 -0.16 -7.12 23.99
CA ARG A 75 1.18 -6.80 23.49
C ARG A 75 2.06 -8.05 23.46
N LEU A 76 2.02 -8.87 24.51
CA LEU A 76 2.70 -10.16 24.56
C LEU A 76 2.21 -11.10 23.43
N TYR A 77 0.90 -11.24 23.25
CA TYR A 77 0.32 -12.03 22.15
C TYR A 77 0.85 -11.57 20.79
N ALA A 78 0.85 -10.26 20.52
CA ALA A 78 1.33 -9.70 19.27
C ALA A 78 2.83 -9.94 19.07
N ASN A 79 3.64 -9.80 20.13
CA ASN A 79 5.07 -10.10 20.11
C ASN A 79 5.35 -11.59 19.85
N VAL A 80 4.62 -12.51 20.47
CA VAL A 80 4.73 -13.96 20.22
C VAL A 80 4.33 -14.29 18.77
N ARG A 81 3.29 -13.64 18.25
CA ARG A 81 2.87 -13.78 16.85
C ARG A 81 3.96 -13.28 15.89
N LEU A 82 4.59 -12.15 16.19
CA LEU A 82 5.72 -11.64 15.41
C LEU A 82 6.91 -12.60 15.46
N ALA A 83 7.29 -13.09 16.64
CA ALA A 83 8.36 -14.07 16.82
C ALA A 83 8.13 -15.36 16.01
N PHE A 84 6.88 -15.79 15.86
CA PHE A 84 6.54 -16.89 14.97
C PHE A 84 6.78 -16.54 13.49
N ILE A 85 6.32 -15.36 13.05
CA ILE A 85 6.47 -14.90 11.66
C ILE A 85 7.96 -14.80 11.28
N VAL A 86 8.76 -14.14 12.10
CA VAL A 86 10.21 -13.95 11.85
C VAL A 86 11.03 -15.23 11.94
N LYS A 87 10.49 -16.31 12.54
CA LYS A 87 11.13 -17.64 12.56
C LYS A 87 10.75 -18.51 11.36
N LYS A 88 9.65 -18.21 10.65
CA LYS A 88 9.06 -19.11 9.65
C LYS A 88 9.01 -18.55 8.25
N ARG A 89 8.94 -17.23 8.08
CA ARG A 89 8.76 -16.58 6.78
C ARG A 89 10.07 -15.98 6.30
N LEU A 90 10.51 -16.35 5.10
CA LEU A 90 11.84 -16.02 4.58
C LEU A 90 12.16 -14.52 4.54
N PRO A 91 11.29 -13.63 4.00
CA PRO A 91 11.58 -12.20 3.99
C PRO A 91 11.74 -11.62 5.41
N PHE A 92 10.96 -12.10 6.38
CA PHE A 92 11.04 -11.65 7.76
C PHE A 92 12.28 -12.16 8.49
N ILE A 93 12.76 -13.38 8.16
CA ILE A 93 14.05 -13.89 8.63
C ILE A 93 15.18 -12.98 8.14
N HIS A 94 15.15 -12.60 6.86
CA HIS A 94 16.15 -11.71 6.28
C HIS A 94 16.17 -10.35 6.98
N CYS A 95 15.00 -9.69 7.10
CA CYS A 95 14.89 -8.41 7.80
C CYS A 95 15.33 -8.50 9.26
N THR A 96 15.07 -9.60 9.95
CA THR A 96 15.52 -9.82 11.33
C THR A 96 17.03 -9.92 11.44
N ASN A 97 17.71 -10.54 10.47
CA ASN A 97 19.17 -10.61 10.46
C ASN A 97 19.82 -9.25 10.25
N VAL A 98 19.19 -8.39 9.43
CA VAL A 98 19.58 -6.99 9.27
C VAL A 98 19.36 -6.21 10.57
N ALA A 99 18.16 -6.30 11.14
CA ALA A 99 17.77 -5.60 12.36
C ALA A 99 18.67 -5.89 13.57
N LYS A 100 19.22 -7.12 13.67
CA LYS A 100 20.16 -7.50 14.75
C LYS A 100 21.48 -6.72 14.72
N ARG A 101 21.84 -6.14 13.58
CA ARG A 101 23.12 -5.41 13.38
C ARG A 101 22.91 -3.90 13.26
N PHE A 102 21.66 -3.45 13.28
CA PHE A 102 21.27 -2.07 13.05
C PHE A 102 20.90 -1.39 14.37
N ASP A 103 21.44 -0.20 14.60
CA ASP A 103 21.05 0.62 15.74
C ASP A 103 19.76 1.41 15.44
N ILE A 104 18.63 0.87 15.89
CA ILE A 104 17.30 1.49 15.76
C ILE A 104 16.98 2.45 16.92
N SER A 105 17.96 2.87 17.71
CA SER A 105 17.72 3.89 18.75
C SER A 105 17.23 5.20 18.12
N GLY A 106 16.28 5.86 18.77
CA GLY A 106 15.67 7.07 18.22
C GLY A 106 16.68 8.19 17.98
N GLU A 107 17.66 8.34 18.87
CA GLU A 107 18.72 9.35 18.72
C GLU A 107 19.58 9.10 17.46
N THR A 108 20.00 7.85 17.23
CA THR A 108 20.77 7.49 16.03
C THR A 108 19.93 7.67 14.78
N VAL A 109 18.65 7.28 14.80
CA VAL A 109 17.74 7.45 13.66
C VAL A 109 17.54 8.92 13.30
N ALA A 110 17.20 9.78 14.26
CA ALA A 110 17.00 11.20 14.00
C ALA A 110 18.27 11.84 13.42
N LYS A 111 19.42 11.60 14.05
CA LYS A 111 20.71 12.14 13.57
C LYS A 111 21.04 11.69 12.16
N SER A 112 20.87 10.41 11.83
CA SER A 112 21.16 9.89 10.50
C SER A 112 20.31 10.55 9.41
N LEU A 113 19.00 10.70 9.65
CA LEU A 113 18.09 11.32 8.69
C LEU A 113 18.32 12.83 8.54
N GLU A 114 18.54 13.54 9.65
CA GLU A 114 18.82 14.98 9.64
C GLU A 114 20.19 15.29 9.00
N ASN A 115 21.20 14.47 9.27
CA ASN A 115 22.53 14.63 8.68
C ASN A 115 22.53 14.38 7.18
N TYR A 116 21.68 13.48 6.65
CA TYR A 116 21.61 13.24 5.22
C TYR A 116 21.29 14.51 4.42
N VAL A 117 20.34 15.31 4.90
CA VAL A 117 19.98 16.61 4.28
C VAL A 117 21.17 17.57 4.29
N GLN A 118 21.91 17.62 5.41
CA GLN A 118 23.09 18.47 5.55
C GLN A 118 24.26 18.01 4.67
N ASP A 119 24.57 16.71 4.71
CA ASP A 119 25.67 16.08 3.97
C ASP A 119 25.46 16.19 2.46
N THR A 120 24.21 16.04 1.99
CA THR A 120 23.86 16.20 0.58
C THR A 120 24.05 17.65 0.11
N ALA A 121 23.66 18.62 0.93
CA ALA A 121 23.89 20.04 0.64
C ALA A 121 25.40 20.36 0.59
N MET A 122 26.18 19.87 1.56
CA MET A 122 27.63 20.07 1.61
C MET A 122 28.37 19.39 0.45
N ALA A 123 27.97 18.18 0.09
CA ALA A 123 28.52 17.44 -1.05
C ALA A 123 28.24 18.16 -2.37
N SER A 124 27.05 18.75 -2.52
CA SER A 124 26.67 19.51 -3.73
C SER A 124 27.44 20.82 -3.90
N LEU A 125 27.92 21.42 -2.80
CA LEU A 125 28.70 22.67 -2.78
C LEU A 125 30.21 22.44 -2.92
N SER A 126 30.68 21.20 -2.78
CA SER A 126 32.10 20.88 -2.80
C SER A 126 32.66 20.94 -4.22
N LEU A 127 33.51 21.94 -4.50
CA LEU A 127 34.24 22.09 -5.76
C LEU A 127 35.44 21.12 -5.79
N GLY A 128 35.19 19.84 -6.05
CA GLY A 128 36.22 18.84 -6.29
C GLY A 128 35.79 17.41 -5.95
N ASP A 129 36.08 16.46 -6.84
CA ASP A 129 35.88 15.02 -6.61
C ASP A 129 36.91 14.48 -5.61
N THR A 130 36.77 14.81 -4.32
CA THR A 130 37.39 13.98 -3.28
C THR A 130 36.58 12.69 -3.14
N PRO A 131 37.20 11.49 -3.20
CA PRO A 131 36.49 10.21 -3.18
C PRO A 131 35.54 10.00 -1.98
N ASN A 132 35.78 10.74 -0.89
CA ASN A 132 35.02 10.68 0.35
C ASN A 132 33.91 11.73 0.49
N THR A 133 33.58 12.54 -0.52
CA THR A 133 32.52 13.57 -0.41
C THR A 133 31.64 13.68 -1.64
N SER A 134 31.72 12.75 -2.59
CA SER A 134 30.86 12.79 -3.77
C SER A 134 29.38 12.54 -3.40
N VAL A 135 28.47 13.31 -4.01
CA VAL A 135 27.01 13.17 -3.85
C VAL A 135 26.57 11.72 -4.04
N ALA A 136 27.12 11.03 -5.06
CA ALA A 136 26.84 9.63 -5.33
C ALA A 136 27.17 8.70 -4.14
N ARG A 137 28.23 8.97 -3.38
CA ARG A 137 28.60 8.17 -2.21
C ARG A 137 27.66 8.44 -1.04
N VAL A 138 27.28 9.70 -0.81
CA VAL A 138 26.31 10.09 0.22
C VAL A 138 24.97 9.38 -0.04
N ASN A 139 24.45 9.47 -1.26
CA ASN A 139 23.20 8.82 -1.65
C ASN A 139 23.29 7.29 -1.52
N ALA A 140 24.42 6.67 -1.86
CA ALA A 140 24.61 5.22 -1.72
C ALA A 140 24.65 4.75 -0.26
N MET A 141 25.26 5.55 0.63
CA MET A 141 25.25 5.26 2.07
C MET A 141 23.86 5.45 2.66
N HIS A 142 23.17 6.51 2.24
CA HIS A 142 21.81 6.80 2.68
C HIS A 142 20.81 5.72 2.25
N GLN A 143 20.85 5.28 0.99
CA GLN A 143 19.99 4.20 0.51
C GLN A 143 20.17 2.92 1.33
N ARG A 144 21.42 2.54 1.64
CA ARG A 144 21.69 1.36 2.49
C ARG A 144 21.14 1.56 3.90
N TYR A 145 21.30 2.74 4.47
CA TYR A 145 20.76 3.06 5.79
C TYR A 145 19.23 2.92 5.80
N MET A 146 18.54 3.46 4.79
CA MET A 146 17.09 3.37 4.66
C MET A 146 16.59 1.94 4.43
N ASP A 147 17.34 1.12 3.71
CA ASP A 147 17.06 -0.32 3.53
C ASP A 147 17.13 -1.09 4.86
N GLU A 148 18.13 -0.78 5.69
CA GLU A 148 18.31 -1.37 7.01
C GLU A 148 17.25 -0.88 8.02
N LEU A 149 16.92 0.42 7.99
CA LEU A 149 15.87 1.02 8.79
C LEU A 149 14.49 0.42 8.45
N PHE A 150 14.16 0.31 7.16
CA PHE A 150 12.92 -0.32 6.70
C PHE A 150 12.79 -1.75 7.23
N SER A 151 13.86 -2.55 7.06
CA SER A 151 13.92 -3.94 7.53
C SER A 151 13.71 -4.02 9.04
N SER A 152 14.32 -3.11 9.79
CA SER A 152 14.25 -3.06 11.26
C SER A 152 12.87 -2.63 11.76
N LEU A 153 12.21 -1.70 11.07
CA LEU A 153 10.84 -1.26 11.39
C LEU A 153 9.81 -2.34 11.08
N LEU A 154 9.97 -3.06 9.98
CA LEU A 154 9.08 -4.16 9.57
C LEU A 154 9.00 -5.27 10.61
N VAL A 155 10.12 -5.57 11.27
CA VAL A 155 10.22 -6.64 12.29
C VAL A 155 10.29 -6.11 13.73
N ALA A 156 9.96 -4.82 13.93
CA ALA A 156 9.96 -4.22 15.25
C ALA A 156 8.82 -4.78 16.13
N SER A 157 9.16 -5.15 17.36
CA SER A 157 8.19 -5.53 18.39
C SER A 157 7.20 -4.40 18.72
N GLN A 158 6.22 -4.70 19.58
CA GLN A 158 5.19 -3.74 19.97
C GLN A 158 5.80 -2.46 20.59
N TRP A 159 5.43 -1.29 20.06
CA TRP A 159 5.99 0.00 20.45
C TRP A 159 5.49 0.47 21.82
N SER A 160 6.35 1.18 22.53
CA SER A 160 5.98 1.98 23.70
C SER A 160 5.41 3.34 23.29
N ASP A 161 4.81 4.05 24.24
CA ASP A 161 4.38 5.43 24.03
C ASP A 161 5.55 6.36 23.67
N ASP A 162 6.74 6.14 24.23
CA ASP A 162 7.94 6.93 23.90
C ASP A 162 8.32 6.77 22.42
N LYS A 163 8.29 5.54 21.88
CA LYS A 163 8.56 5.28 20.45
C LYS A 163 7.49 5.90 19.57
N LYS A 164 6.22 5.83 19.98
CA LYS A 164 5.11 6.51 19.28
C LYS A 164 5.37 8.01 19.23
N GLN A 165 5.69 8.64 20.36
CA GLN A 165 5.94 10.08 20.43
C GLN A 165 7.11 10.48 19.52
N PHE A 166 8.24 9.78 19.65
CA PHE A 166 9.44 10.00 18.84
C PHE A 166 9.15 9.95 17.33
N TYR A 167 8.56 8.87 16.82
CA TYR A 167 8.28 8.76 15.39
C TYR A 167 7.16 9.71 14.93
N SER A 168 6.22 10.07 15.82
CA SER A 168 5.18 11.05 15.49
C SER A 168 5.74 12.45 15.26
N GLU A 169 6.77 12.83 16.02
CA GLU A 169 7.50 14.10 15.85
C GLU A 169 8.46 14.06 14.66
N LEU A 170 9.24 12.97 14.53
CA LEU A 170 10.22 12.80 13.46
C LEU A 170 9.59 12.87 12.06
N LEU A 171 8.47 12.15 11.85
CA LEU A 171 7.84 12.01 10.53
C LEU A 171 7.05 13.24 10.06
N ILE A 172 6.90 14.26 10.91
CA ILE A 172 6.34 15.56 10.52
C ILE A 172 7.41 16.66 10.58
N SER A 173 8.65 16.32 10.92
CA SER A 173 9.75 17.26 11.01
C SER A 173 10.17 17.72 9.62
N PRO A 174 10.34 19.04 9.39
CA PRO A 174 10.87 19.55 8.13
C PRO A 174 12.38 19.28 7.96
N MET A 175 13.06 18.76 8.99
CA MET A 175 14.49 18.44 8.95
C MET A 175 14.77 17.06 8.34
N VAL A 176 13.73 16.25 8.14
CA VAL A 176 13.83 14.92 7.55
C VAL A 176 13.41 15.00 6.08
N ASP A 177 14.14 14.31 5.22
CA ASP A 177 13.79 14.24 3.80
C ASP A 177 12.39 13.61 3.62
N GLN A 178 11.64 14.15 2.66
CA GLN A 178 10.28 13.71 2.41
C GLN A 178 10.24 12.26 1.93
N ASP A 179 11.17 11.84 1.08
CA ASP A 179 11.18 10.50 0.52
C ASP A 179 11.52 9.46 1.60
N ASP A 180 12.35 9.83 2.59
CA ASP A 180 12.61 9.01 3.77
C ASP A 180 11.34 8.80 4.60
N THR A 181 10.61 9.88 4.84
CA THR A 181 9.33 9.83 5.56
C THR A 181 8.33 8.92 4.83
N LEU A 182 8.24 9.03 3.51
CA LEU A 182 7.37 8.20 2.68
C LEU A 182 7.74 6.70 2.76
N LEU A 183 9.03 6.37 2.80
CA LEU A 183 9.49 5.00 2.94
C LEU A 183 9.24 4.45 4.36
N ILE A 184 9.47 5.24 5.40
CA ILE A 184 9.19 4.85 6.79
C ILE A 184 7.68 4.61 7.00
N VAL A 185 6.82 5.48 6.47
CA VAL A 185 5.34 5.28 6.51
C VAL A 185 4.95 3.95 5.85
N SER A 186 5.61 3.58 4.75
CA SER A 186 5.38 2.31 4.06
C SER A 186 5.85 1.12 4.90
N ALA A 187 7.01 1.23 5.57
CA ALA A 187 7.52 0.21 6.49
C ALA A 187 6.54 -0.04 7.65
N LEU A 188 6.00 1.03 8.26
CA LEU A 188 5.00 0.94 9.32
C LEU A 188 3.70 0.32 8.82
N THR A 189 3.26 0.69 7.62
CA THR A 189 2.08 0.07 6.99
C THR A 189 2.28 -1.43 6.81
N MET A 190 3.42 -1.85 6.27
CA MET A 190 3.75 -3.26 6.06
C MET A 190 3.89 -4.04 7.38
N ALA A 191 4.42 -3.42 8.43
CA ALA A 191 4.47 -4.00 9.77
C ALA A 191 3.05 -4.24 10.33
N LEU A 192 2.21 -3.21 10.26
CA LEU A 192 0.83 -3.21 10.77
C LEU A 192 -0.07 -4.23 10.05
N LEU A 193 0.08 -4.40 8.74
CA LEU A 193 -0.64 -5.42 7.97
C LEU A 193 -0.35 -6.83 8.51
N ASN A 194 0.88 -7.10 8.96
CA ASN A 194 1.27 -8.42 9.44
C ASN A 194 0.96 -8.63 10.92
N VAL A 195 1.26 -7.65 11.77
CA VAL A 195 0.98 -7.69 13.21
C VAL A 195 0.57 -6.29 13.67
N PHE A 196 -0.72 -6.13 14.01
CA PHE A 196 -1.26 -4.86 14.47
C PHE A 196 -0.58 -4.38 15.76
N ASP A 197 -0.38 -3.07 15.83
CA ASP A 197 0.21 -2.34 16.94
C ASP A 197 -0.48 -0.97 17.03
N VAL A 198 -1.16 -0.70 18.14
CA VAL A 198 -1.92 0.53 18.33
C VAL A 198 -1.03 1.78 18.24
N ASN A 199 0.20 1.71 18.72
CA ASN A 199 1.12 2.84 18.78
C ASN A 199 1.67 3.15 17.39
N LYS A 200 2.05 2.15 16.60
CA LYS A 200 2.42 2.35 15.18
C LYS A 200 1.25 2.92 14.38
N TRP A 201 0.04 2.40 14.60
CA TRP A 201 -1.16 2.86 13.90
C TRP A 201 -1.51 4.32 14.25
N LEU A 202 -1.46 4.69 15.54
CA LEU A 202 -1.65 6.07 15.98
C LEU A 202 -0.56 7.02 15.46
N THR A 203 0.69 6.56 15.29
CA THR A 203 1.73 7.35 14.60
C THR A 203 1.32 7.64 13.15
N LEU A 204 0.80 6.66 12.40
CA LEU A 204 0.30 6.91 11.04
C LEU A 204 -0.89 7.88 11.02
N VAL A 205 -1.80 7.78 12.00
CA VAL A 205 -2.90 8.74 12.17
C VAL A 205 -2.35 10.15 12.40
N ASN A 206 -1.36 10.31 13.29
CA ASN A 206 -0.74 11.61 13.53
C ASN A 206 -0.11 12.18 12.26
N VAL A 207 0.66 11.38 11.51
CA VAL A 207 1.28 11.83 10.25
C VAL A 207 0.23 12.23 9.23
N CYS A 208 -0.87 11.47 9.11
CA CYS A 208 -1.98 11.78 8.23
C CYS A 208 -2.66 13.13 8.58
N LEU A 209 -2.87 13.40 9.87
CA LEU A 209 -3.56 14.61 10.31
C LEU A 209 -2.66 15.85 10.38
N SER A 210 -1.38 15.67 10.71
CA SER A 210 -0.48 16.76 11.07
C SER A 210 0.54 17.13 9.98
N SER A 211 0.77 16.26 8.98
CA SER A 211 1.71 16.57 7.90
C SER A 211 1.20 17.70 6.99
N THR A 212 2.10 18.63 6.68
CA THR A 212 1.88 19.71 5.71
C THR A 212 2.14 19.27 4.27
N ILE A 213 2.75 18.10 4.08
CA ILE A 213 3.15 17.57 2.78
C ILE A 213 2.09 16.59 2.27
N GLU A 214 1.49 16.89 1.13
CA GLU A 214 0.36 16.12 0.60
C GLU A 214 0.73 14.66 0.28
N ARG A 215 1.92 14.40 -0.27
CA ARG A 215 2.40 13.02 -0.53
C ARG A 215 2.49 12.20 0.76
N VAL A 216 2.99 12.79 1.84
CA VAL A 216 3.13 12.12 3.14
C VAL A 216 1.76 11.87 3.76
N LYS A 217 0.88 12.87 3.74
CA LYS A 217 -0.51 12.75 4.20
C LYS A 217 -1.25 11.61 3.50
N GLN A 218 -1.24 11.59 2.17
CA GLN A 218 -1.97 10.57 1.39
C GLN A 218 -1.38 9.17 1.58
N ARG A 219 -0.04 9.05 1.66
CA ARG A 219 0.61 7.76 1.94
C ARG A 219 0.25 7.23 3.33
N ALA A 220 0.22 8.11 4.34
CA ALA A 220 -0.22 7.76 5.68
C ALA A 220 -1.71 7.40 5.73
N LEU A 221 -2.58 8.14 5.03
CA LEU A 221 -4.02 7.83 4.92
C LEU A 221 -4.25 6.41 4.38
N VAL A 222 -3.55 6.03 3.31
CA VAL A 222 -3.59 4.65 2.78
C VAL A 222 -3.16 3.65 3.84
N GLY A 223 -2.06 3.92 4.55
CA GLY A 223 -1.58 3.08 5.64
C GLY A 223 -2.63 2.88 6.73
N VAL A 224 -3.24 3.98 7.22
CA VAL A 224 -4.28 3.96 8.26
C VAL A 224 -5.49 3.12 7.84
N MET A 225 -6.00 3.31 6.61
CA MET A 225 -7.21 2.64 6.14
C MET A 225 -6.98 1.16 5.83
N LEU A 226 -5.85 0.80 5.22
CA LEU A 226 -5.53 -0.61 4.91
C LEU A 226 -5.22 -1.43 6.17
N THR A 227 -4.84 -0.77 7.27
CA THR A 227 -4.49 -1.42 8.55
C THR A 227 -5.52 -1.15 9.65
N LEU A 228 -6.74 -0.79 9.26
CA LEU A 228 -7.80 -0.41 10.17
C LEU A 228 -8.10 -1.55 11.16
N PRO A 229 -8.08 -1.28 12.48
CA PRO A 229 -8.36 -2.29 13.49
C PRO A 229 -9.81 -2.78 13.40
N HIS A 230 -10.05 -4.01 13.83
CA HIS A 230 -11.37 -4.63 13.74
C HIS A 230 -12.03 -4.78 15.11
N SER A 231 -11.32 -5.40 16.07
CA SER A 231 -11.83 -5.66 17.42
C SER A 231 -10.91 -5.05 18.49
N GLU A 232 -9.75 -4.56 18.08
CA GLU A 232 -8.75 -3.95 18.95
C GLU A 232 -9.28 -2.67 19.62
N ASN A 233 -10.23 -1.98 18.98
CA ASN A 233 -10.89 -0.78 19.53
C ASN A 233 -11.67 -1.04 20.82
N LEU A 234 -12.01 -2.31 21.13
CA LEU A 234 -12.64 -2.70 22.40
C LEU A 234 -11.67 -2.57 23.58
N LEU A 235 -10.37 -2.75 23.34
CA LEU A 235 -9.33 -2.67 24.37
C LEU A 235 -8.59 -1.32 24.32
N PHE A 236 -8.40 -0.80 23.12
CA PHE A 236 -7.70 0.45 22.83
C PHE A 236 -8.71 1.51 22.38
N VAL A 237 -9.35 2.15 23.37
CA VAL A 237 -10.41 3.13 23.15
C VAL A 237 -9.95 4.35 22.34
N GLU A 238 -8.64 4.63 22.35
CA GLU A 238 -7.98 5.72 21.63
C GLU A 238 -8.18 5.60 20.10
N ILE A 239 -8.40 4.37 19.62
CA ILE A 239 -8.71 4.09 18.21
C ILE A 239 -10.03 4.77 17.80
N ASN A 240 -11.05 4.71 18.66
CA ASN A 240 -12.35 5.31 18.35
C ASN A 240 -12.23 6.84 18.30
N GLU A 241 -11.43 7.44 19.18
CA GLU A 241 -11.17 8.88 19.21
C GLU A 241 -10.39 9.35 17.99
N ALA A 242 -9.40 8.56 17.56
CA ALA A 242 -8.63 8.79 16.34
C ALA A 242 -9.53 8.80 15.10
N ILE A 243 -10.39 7.78 14.91
CA ILE A 243 -11.31 7.73 13.76
C ILE A 243 -12.32 8.87 13.78
N LYS A 244 -12.90 9.17 14.95
CA LYS A 244 -13.78 10.34 15.09
C LYS A 244 -13.05 11.62 14.70
N THR A 245 -11.78 11.78 15.06
CA THR A 245 -10.98 12.96 14.73
C THR A 245 -10.69 13.05 13.23
N ILE A 246 -10.32 11.95 12.58
CA ILE A 246 -10.14 11.89 11.12
C ILE A 246 -11.44 12.31 10.41
N CYS A 247 -12.58 11.80 10.86
CA CYS A 247 -13.88 12.05 10.22
C CYS A 247 -14.49 13.43 10.53
N LYS A 248 -13.83 14.29 11.33
CA LYS A 248 -14.32 15.66 11.59
C LYS A 248 -14.34 16.51 10.32
N SER A 249 -13.32 16.38 9.47
CA SER A 249 -13.21 17.12 8.21
C SER A 249 -14.03 16.45 7.11
N ALA A 250 -14.82 17.24 6.38
CA ALA A 250 -15.56 16.75 5.21
C ALA A 250 -14.61 16.31 4.08
N ASP A 251 -13.47 17.01 3.92
CA ASP A 251 -12.46 16.63 2.92
C ASP A 251 -11.85 15.26 3.23
N MET A 252 -11.53 14.99 4.50
CA MET A 252 -10.99 13.68 4.92
C MET A 252 -12.00 12.56 4.70
N ARG A 253 -13.28 12.78 5.02
CA ARG A 253 -14.32 11.77 4.74
C ARG A 253 -14.43 11.48 3.25
N ARG A 254 -14.45 12.52 2.41
CA ARG A 254 -14.45 12.37 0.95
C ARG A 254 -13.24 11.57 0.47
N GLU A 255 -12.04 11.89 0.95
CA GLU A 255 -10.82 11.17 0.60
C GLU A 255 -10.84 9.70 1.03
N ILE A 256 -11.43 9.39 2.20
CA ILE A 256 -11.66 8.00 2.65
C ILE A 256 -12.59 7.25 1.67
N GLY A 257 -13.70 7.88 1.25
CA GLY A 257 -14.62 7.29 0.26
C GLY A 257 -13.96 7.09 -1.11
N GLU A 258 -13.19 8.07 -1.58
CA GLU A 258 -12.43 7.97 -2.82
C GLU A 258 -11.34 6.88 -2.75
N LEU A 259 -10.65 6.75 -1.62
CA LEU A 259 -9.67 5.69 -1.38
C LEU A 259 -10.32 4.31 -1.49
N GLN A 260 -11.51 4.12 -0.94
CA GLN A 260 -12.23 2.85 -1.04
C GLN A 260 -12.55 2.50 -2.49
N LEU A 261 -12.97 3.48 -3.29
CA LEU A 261 -13.20 3.30 -4.73
C LEU A 261 -11.90 2.97 -5.47
N GLN A 262 -10.83 3.68 -5.20
CA GLN A 262 -9.52 3.43 -5.83
C GLN A 262 -9.00 2.03 -5.48
N LEU A 263 -9.18 1.58 -4.24
CA LEU A 263 -8.82 0.23 -3.81
C LEU A 263 -9.58 -0.83 -4.63
N LEU A 264 -10.89 -0.64 -4.84
CA LEU A 264 -11.72 -1.54 -5.63
C LEU A 264 -11.26 -1.59 -7.09
N LEU A 265 -10.95 -0.45 -7.68
CA LEU A 265 -10.43 -0.36 -9.05
C LEU A 265 -9.06 -1.05 -9.15
N CYS A 266 -8.17 -0.88 -8.17
CA CYS A 266 -6.91 -1.60 -8.12
C CYS A 266 -7.11 -3.12 -8.09
N MET A 267 -8.11 -3.62 -7.36
CA MET A 267 -8.42 -5.06 -7.33
C MET A 267 -8.91 -5.59 -8.69
N GLN A 268 -9.49 -4.76 -9.55
CA GLN A 268 -9.96 -5.12 -10.89
C GLN A 268 -8.85 -5.09 -11.97
N THR A 269 -7.66 -4.59 -11.62
CA THR A 269 -6.53 -4.42 -12.55
C THR A 269 -6.18 -5.68 -13.36
N GLU A 270 -6.25 -6.88 -12.77
CA GLU A 270 -5.96 -8.12 -13.50
C GLU A 270 -7.02 -8.43 -14.58
N GLU A 271 -8.30 -8.16 -14.31
CA GLU A 271 -9.40 -8.32 -15.27
C GLU A 271 -9.28 -7.30 -16.40
N ASP A 272 -9.05 -6.04 -16.04
CA ASP A 272 -8.85 -4.93 -16.98
C ASP A 272 -7.63 -5.19 -17.89
N ASN A 273 -6.52 -5.66 -17.32
CA ASN A 273 -5.34 -6.00 -18.08
C ASN A 273 -5.60 -7.19 -19.03
N ALA A 274 -6.36 -8.21 -18.60
CA ALA A 274 -6.74 -9.30 -19.48
C ALA A 274 -7.62 -8.83 -20.66
N GLU A 275 -8.50 -7.86 -20.43
CA GLU A 275 -9.29 -7.23 -21.50
C GLU A 275 -8.39 -6.43 -22.45
N ILE A 276 -7.47 -5.62 -21.94
CA ILE A 276 -6.51 -4.85 -22.75
C ILE A 276 -5.67 -5.77 -23.63
N GLN A 277 -5.10 -6.85 -23.06
CA GLN A 277 -4.25 -7.78 -23.80
C GLN A 277 -5.02 -8.57 -24.88
N ARG A 278 -6.30 -8.88 -24.63
CA ARG A 278 -7.14 -9.64 -25.56
C ARG A 278 -7.73 -8.77 -26.67
N ASP A 279 -8.22 -7.58 -26.31
CA ASP A 279 -9.14 -6.82 -27.17
C ASP A 279 -8.51 -5.54 -27.76
N ILE A 280 -7.43 -5.04 -27.15
CA ILE A 280 -6.80 -3.75 -27.54
C ILE A 280 -5.42 -3.98 -28.14
N MET A 281 -4.51 -4.66 -27.42
CA MET A 281 -3.12 -4.84 -27.83
C MET A 281 -2.92 -5.48 -29.22
N PRO A 282 -3.69 -6.51 -29.64
CA PRO A 282 -3.49 -7.11 -30.96
C PRO A 282 -3.70 -6.12 -32.11
N THR A 283 -4.68 -5.24 -31.99
CA THR A 283 -4.99 -4.19 -32.98
C THR A 283 -3.88 -3.15 -33.04
N LEU A 284 -3.38 -2.71 -31.88
CA LEU A 284 -2.28 -1.74 -31.80
C LEU A 284 -0.99 -2.31 -32.39
N ILE A 285 -0.68 -3.58 -32.14
CA ILE A 285 0.53 -4.24 -32.67
C ILE A 285 0.42 -4.45 -34.18
N LYS A 286 -0.73 -4.91 -34.66
CA LYS A 286 -0.95 -5.20 -36.09
C LYS A 286 -0.85 -3.95 -36.96
N ASN A 287 -1.26 -2.80 -36.42
CA ASN A 287 -1.29 -1.53 -37.15
C ASN A 287 -0.09 -0.63 -36.82
N ASN A 288 0.92 -1.14 -36.10
CA ASN A 288 2.15 -0.40 -35.82
C ASN A 288 3.20 -0.62 -36.93
N LYS A 289 3.87 0.46 -37.38
CA LYS A 289 4.88 0.44 -38.45
C LYS A 289 6.23 -0.19 -38.06
N PHE A 290 6.31 -0.77 -36.88
CA PHE A 290 7.55 -1.29 -36.30
C PHE A 290 7.35 -2.74 -35.85
N ARG A 291 8.16 -3.66 -36.40
CA ARG A 291 8.18 -5.09 -36.01
C ARG A 291 9.35 -5.36 -35.07
N MET A 292 9.07 -6.06 -33.96
CA MET A 292 10.14 -6.61 -33.12
C MET A 292 10.68 -7.91 -33.73
N THR A 293 11.96 -7.91 -34.11
CA THR A 293 12.70 -9.09 -34.54
C THR A 293 13.73 -9.50 -33.50
N ARG A 294 14.30 -10.70 -33.62
CA ARG A 294 15.31 -11.24 -32.70
C ARG A 294 16.57 -10.37 -32.58
N ASP A 295 16.83 -9.52 -33.58
CA ASP A 295 18.02 -8.67 -33.68
C ASP A 295 17.72 -7.16 -33.44
N GLY A 296 16.47 -6.78 -33.14
CA GLY A 296 16.09 -5.39 -32.84
C GLY A 296 14.68 -5.00 -33.31
N ILE A 297 14.31 -3.74 -33.06
CA ILE A 297 13.10 -3.12 -33.64
C ILE A 297 13.45 -2.72 -35.07
N VAL A 298 12.86 -3.42 -36.04
CA VAL A 298 13.02 -3.12 -37.45
C VAL A 298 11.78 -2.37 -37.88
N GLU A 299 11.95 -1.17 -38.43
CA GLU A 299 10.89 -0.48 -39.17
C GLU A 299 10.48 -1.42 -40.29
N SER A 300 9.23 -1.84 -40.27
CA SER A 300 8.78 -2.80 -41.27
C SER A 300 8.71 -2.06 -42.60
N ASP A 301 9.69 -2.30 -43.48
CA ASP A 301 9.63 -2.07 -44.93
C ASP A 301 8.56 -2.99 -45.60
N ASP A 302 7.55 -3.42 -44.84
CA ASP A 302 6.35 -4.05 -45.36
C ASP A 302 5.43 -2.92 -45.83
N ASP A 303 5.97 -2.07 -46.72
CA ASP A 303 5.21 -1.52 -47.84
C ASP A 303 4.76 -2.72 -48.68
N SER A 304 3.87 -3.53 -48.11
CA SER A 304 3.25 -4.59 -48.86
C SER A 304 2.57 -3.88 -50.03
N LEU A 305 2.80 -4.35 -51.25
CA LEU A 305 2.16 -3.83 -52.47
C LEU A 305 0.62 -3.70 -52.36
N ASN A 306 0.00 -4.25 -51.30
CA ASN A 306 -1.41 -4.07 -50.94
C ASN A 306 -1.74 -2.66 -50.39
N ASP A 307 -0.85 -1.98 -49.67
CA ASP A 307 -1.10 -0.62 -49.13
C ASP A 307 -1.13 0.45 -50.25
N ILE A 308 -0.48 0.17 -51.38
CA ILE A 308 -0.52 1.00 -52.59
C ILE A 308 -1.83 0.78 -53.40
N LEU A 309 -2.52 -0.34 -53.19
CA LEU A 309 -3.68 -0.74 -54.01
C LEU A 309 -5.05 -0.58 -53.33
N ASP A 310 -5.12 -0.41 -52.00
CA ASP A 310 -6.40 -0.26 -51.28
C ASP A 310 -6.34 0.82 -50.18
N SER A 311 -6.48 2.10 -50.56
CA SER A 311 -6.53 3.22 -49.60
C SER A 311 -7.67 3.07 -48.57
N GLY A 312 -8.72 2.29 -48.89
CA GLY A 312 -9.84 2.02 -47.99
C GLY A 312 -9.52 1.05 -46.85
N SER A 313 -8.48 0.22 -46.95
CA SER A 313 -8.04 -0.64 -45.85
C SER A 313 -7.20 0.11 -44.83
N VAL A 314 -6.41 1.10 -45.25
CA VAL A 314 -5.60 1.96 -44.36
C VAL A 314 -6.51 2.81 -43.48
N ASP A 315 -7.53 3.47 -44.06
CA ASP A 315 -8.49 4.28 -43.32
C ASP A 315 -9.29 3.46 -42.29
N LYS A 316 -9.68 2.24 -42.66
CA LYS A 316 -10.38 1.32 -41.73
C LYS A 316 -9.48 0.86 -40.58
N ASN A 317 -8.24 0.50 -40.87
CA ASN A 317 -7.27 0.10 -39.83
C ASN A 317 -6.95 1.26 -38.88
N MET A 318 -6.85 2.49 -39.40
CA MET A 318 -6.61 3.68 -38.59
C MET A 318 -7.83 4.05 -37.73
N ALA A 319 -9.05 3.91 -38.26
CA ALA A 319 -10.27 4.09 -37.49
C ALA A 319 -10.42 3.05 -36.36
N GLU A 320 -10.10 1.78 -36.64
CA GLU A 320 -10.11 0.71 -35.63
C GLU A 320 -9.06 0.97 -34.54
N MET A 321 -7.86 1.43 -34.90
CA MET A 321 -6.82 1.83 -33.95
C MET A 321 -7.27 2.99 -33.05
N GLU A 322 -7.88 4.03 -33.63
CA GLU A 322 -8.40 5.18 -32.89
C GLU A 322 -9.51 4.77 -31.91
N GLU A 323 -10.42 3.87 -32.32
CA GLU A 323 -11.47 3.34 -31.44
C GLU A 323 -10.88 2.59 -30.24
N LYS A 324 -9.88 1.73 -30.47
CA LYS A 324 -9.20 0.99 -29.39
C LYS A 324 -8.41 1.91 -28.46
N MET A 325 -7.76 2.95 -28.99
CA MET A 325 -7.11 3.99 -28.18
C MET A 325 -8.11 4.75 -27.34
N LYS A 326 -9.26 5.17 -27.91
CA LYS A 326 -10.34 5.81 -27.16
C LYS A 326 -10.87 4.91 -26.04
N LYS A 327 -11.03 3.61 -26.29
CA LYS A 327 -11.43 2.64 -25.27
C LYS A 327 -10.40 2.55 -24.13
N MET A 328 -9.11 2.43 -24.46
CA MET A 328 -8.04 2.40 -23.46
C MET A 328 -7.98 3.69 -22.63
N MET A 329 -8.14 4.86 -23.27
CA MET A 329 -8.18 6.15 -22.58
C MET A 329 -9.41 6.27 -21.67
N ALA A 330 -10.59 5.79 -22.11
CA ALA A 330 -11.79 5.74 -21.27
C ALA A 330 -11.60 4.83 -20.04
N MET A 331 -10.92 3.68 -20.20
CA MET A 331 -10.57 2.81 -19.07
C MET A 331 -9.68 3.56 -18.07
N ARG A 332 -8.62 4.22 -18.54
CA ARG A 332 -7.74 5.05 -17.70
C ARG A 332 -8.49 6.16 -16.97
N ASP A 333 -9.37 6.88 -17.68
CA ASP A 333 -10.15 7.99 -17.12
C ASP A 333 -11.15 7.48 -16.07
N SER A 334 -11.66 6.25 -16.22
CA SER A 334 -12.47 5.56 -15.20
C SER A 334 -11.67 5.08 -13.98
N GLY A 335 -10.33 5.19 -14.03
CA GLY A 335 -9.41 4.84 -12.95
C GLY A 335 -8.76 3.46 -13.07
N SER A 336 -8.95 2.76 -14.19
CA SER A 336 -8.28 1.50 -14.49
C SER A 336 -6.77 1.70 -14.67
N ASP A 337 -6.00 0.72 -14.24
CA ASP A 337 -4.55 0.69 -14.40
C ASP A 337 -4.14 0.03 -15.71
N ILE A 338 -4.04 0.86 -16.74
CA ILE A 338 -3.70 0.41 -18.10
C ILE A 338 -2.21 0.02 -18.27
N TYR A 339 -1.35 0.33 -17.29
CA TYR A 339 0.10 0.13 -17.40
C TYR A 339 0.60 -1.13 -16.69
N PHE A 340 -0.20 -1.72 -15.80
CA PHE A 340 0.17 -2.91 -15.02
C PHE A 340 0.76 -4.05 -15.88
N GLY A 341 0.09 -4.42 -16.98
CA GLY A 341 0.55 -5.50 -17.84
C GLY A 341 1.94 -5.27 -18.44
N GLY A 342 2.22 -4.03 -18.90
CA GLY A 342 3.49 -3.67 -19.52
C GLY A 342 4.68 -3.76 -18.56
N PHE A 343 4.50 -3.29 -17.32
CA PHE A 343 5.58 -3.27 -16.32
C PHE A 343 5.66 -4.52 -15.46
N SER A 344 4.63 -5.38 -15.44
CA SER A 344 4.63 -6.60 -14.62
C SER A 344 5.85 -7.50 -14.87
N HIS A 345 6.25 -7.63 -16.14
CA HIS A 345 7.43 -8.41 -16.55
C HIS A 345 8.76 -7.75 -16.16
N MET A 346 8.75 -6.43 -15.97
CA MET A 346 9.94 -5.62 -15.66
C MET A 346 10.29 -5.61 -14.17
N LYS A 347 9.42 -6.13 -13.29
CA LYS A 347 9.72 -6.30 -11.85
C LYS A 347 10.73 -7.42 -11.53
N ARG A 348 11.55 -7.80 -12.52
CA ARG A 348 12.63 -8.78 -12.43
C ARG A 348 14.02 -8.14 -12.34
N PHE A 349 14.11 -6.81 -12.48
CA PHE A 349 15.37 -6.09 -12.28
C PHE A 349 15.87 -6.29 -10.85
N SER A 350 17.20 -6.36 -10.68
CA SER A 350 17.85 -6.61 -9.37
C SER A 350 17.50 -5.57 -8.31
N PHE A 351 17.15 -4.34 -8.73
CA PHE A 351 16.63 -3.30 -7.86
C PHE A 351 15.48 -3.80 -6.97
N PHE A 352 14.59 -4.64 -7.49
CA PHE A 352 13.43 -5.18 -6.78
C PHE A 352 13.73 -6.43 -5.92
N TYR A 353 14.99 -6.87 -5.86
CA TYR A 353 15.37 -7.91 -4.89
C TYR A 353 15.48 -7.35 -3.47
N GLN A 354 15.70 -6.04 -3.35
CA GLN A 354 15.64 -5.33 -2.09
C GLN A 354 14.18 -4.98 -1.75
N LEU A 355 13.74 -5.35 -0.55
CA LEU A 355 12.32 -5.25 -0.16
C LEU A 355 11.81 -3.80 -0.10
N SER A 356 12.60 -2.90 0.48
CA SER A 356 12.30 -1.45 0.60
C SER A 356 12.06 -0.78 -0.76
N ASN A 357 12.75 -1.24 -1.80
CA ASN A 357 12.69 -0.65 -3.14
C ASN A 357 11.33 -0.80 -3.84
N TRP A 358 10.44 -1.68 -3.35
CA TRP A 358 9.06 -1.75 -3.84
C TRP A 358 8.20 -0.56 -3.40
N PHE A 359 8.63 0.16 -2.36
CA PHE A 359 7.89 1.26 -1.75
C PHE A 359 8.65 2.60 -1.81
N ALA A 360 9.88 2.57 -2.35
CA ALA A 360 10.74 3.74 -2.49
C ALA A 360 10.11 4.76 -3.46
N PRO A 361 9.97 6.04 -3.06
CA PRO A 361 9.63 7.11 -3.99
C PRO A 361 10.66 7.19 -5.11
N PHE A 362 10.21 7.49 -6.33
CA PHE A 362 11.13 7.59 -7.46
C PHE A 362 12.00 8.83 -7.34
N SER A 363 13.32 8.64 -7.42
CA SER A 363 14.31 9.72 -7.46
C SER A 363 15.42 9.41 -8.46
N PHE A 364 15.83 10.44 -9.22
CA PHE A 364 17.02 10.36 -10.09
C PHE A 364 18.32 10.27 -9.29
N ASP A 365 18.30 10.72 -8.03
CA ASP A 365 19.44 10.68 -7.11
C ASP A 365 19.66 9.29 -6.52
N ASN A 366 18.70 8.37 -6.71
CA ASN A 366 18.87 6.98 -6.31
C ASN A 366 20.11 6.38 -7.00
N PRO A 367 21.01 5.71 -6.26
CA PRO A 367 22.29 5.24 -6.81
C PRO A 367 22.16 4.33 -8.04
N ASP A 368 21.16 3.44 -8.06
CA ASP A 368 20.96 2.51 -9.17
C ASP A 368 20.46 3.26 -10.42
N VAL A 369 19.58 4.25 -10.25
CA VAL A 369 19.09 5.12 -11.33
C VAL A 369 20.18 6.06 -11.83
N ALA A 370 20.83 6.79 -10.93
CA ALA A 370 21.93 7.68 -11.25
C ALA A 370 23.04 6.94 -11.98
N SER A 371 23.22 5.63 -11.75
CA SER A 371 24.24 4.86 -12.43
C SER A 371 24.01 4.66 -13.93
N VAL A 372 22.74 4.57 -14.34
CA VAL A 372 22.31 4.25 -15.71
C VAL A 372 21.88 5.46 -16.53
N VAL A 373 21.56 6.58 -15.88
CA VAL A 373 21.14 7.84 -16.54
C VAL A 373 22.35 8.73 -16.93
N ARG A 374 23.59 8.31 -16.64
CA ARG A 374 24.81 9.07 -17.01
C ARG A 374 25.07 9.02 -18.53
N GLY A 375 25.20 10.20 -19.15
CA GLY A 375 25.64 10.34 -20.55
C GLY A 375 24.71 11.20 -21.41
N THR A 376 24.93 11.18 -22.74
CA THR A 376 24.17 11.96 -23.73
C THR A 376 22.69 11.59 -23.80
N ASP A 377 22.35 10.34 -23.50
CA ASP A 377 20.98 9.82 -23.54
C ASP A 377 20.22 10.03 -22.21
N GLY A 378 20.88 10.58 -21.18
CA GLY A 378 20.28 10.84 -19.86
C GLY A 378 19.16 11.86 -19.88
N GLU A 379 19.31 12.94 -20.66
CA GLU A 379 18.25 13.96 -20.82
C GLU A 379 16.99 13.38 -21.48
N LEU A 380 17.16 12.42 -22.39
CA LEU A 380 16.07 11.76 -23.09
C LEU A 380 15.27 10.88 -22.12
N ILE A 381 15.96 10.10 -21.28
CA ILE A 381 15.34 9.29 -20.22
C ILE A 381 14.60 10.20 -19.23
N HIS A 382 15.22 11.31 -18.83
CA HIS A 382 14.63 12.26 -17.88
C HIS A 382 13.31 12.85 -18.41
N LYS A 383 13.28 13.29 -19.67
CA LYS A 383 12.06 13.82 -20.31
C LYS A 383 10.97 12.77 -20.41
N ALA A 384 11.30 11.56 -20.84
CA ALA A 384 10.33 10.48 -21.03
C ALA A 384 9.62 10.06 -19.73
N ILE A 385 10.35 10.03 -18.60
CA ILE A 385 9.79 9.67 -17.29
C ILE A 385 8.97 10.81 -16.70
N SER A 386 9.45 12.04 -16.82
CA SER A 386 8.80 13.21 -16.21
C SER A 386 7.39 13.45 -16.77
N GLN A 387 7.10 12.92 -17.96
CA GLN A 387 5.82 13.06 -18.64
C GLN A 387 4.92 11.81 -18.48
N GLY A 388 5.38 10.73 -17.89
CA GLY A 388 4.61 9.48 -17.78
C GLY A 388 3.76 9.40 -16.51
N PRO A 389 2.46 9.03 -16.58
CA PRO A 389 1.59 8.83 -15.42
C PRO A 389 1.86 7.47 -14.74
N PHE A 390 3.11 7.23 -14.35
CA PHE A 390 3.58 5.98 -13.76
C PHE A 390 3.66 6.07 -12.24
N CYS A 391 3.32 4.97 -11.55
CA CYS A 391 3.65 4.80 -10.15
C CYS A 391 5.18 4.69 -9.95
N ASP A 392 5.67 4.89 -8.73
CA ASP A 392 7.11 5.08 -8.48
C ASP A 392 7.91 3.83 -8.89
N SER A 393 7.39 2.63 -8.59
CA SER A 393 8.03 1.37 -8.99
C SER A 393 8.04 1.16 -10.51
N ASP A 394 7.03 1.66 -11.23
CA ASP A 394 6.97 1.58 -12.69
C ASP A 394 7.98 2.56 -13.32
N LYS A 395 8.20 3.74 -12.72
CA LYS A 395 9.26 4.67 -13.15
C LYS A 395 10.65 4.04 -13.07
N TYR A 396 10.98 3.36 -11.96
CA TYR A 396 12.24 2.61 -11.87
C TYR A 396 12.37 1.56 -12.97
N SER A 397 11.30 0.80 -13.20
CA SER A 397 11.27 -0.24 -14.24
C SER A 397 11.48 0.36 -15.63
N PHE A 398 10.85 1.50 -15.89
CA PHE A 398 10.97 2.24 -17.15
C PHE A 398 12.39 2.76 -17.37
N VAL A 399 13.03 3.36 -16.36
CA VAL A 399 14.44 3.78 -16.44
C VAL A 399 15.31 2.61 -16.88
N PHE A 400 15.26 1.50 -16.14
CA PHE A 400 16.16 0.36 -16.37
C PHE A 400 15.90 -0.32 -17.72
N ALA A 401 14.63 -0.42 -18.12
CA ALA A 401 14.27 -0.96 -19.41
C ALA A 401 14.77 -0.05 -20.53
N LEU A 402 14.47 1.25 -20.47
CA LEU A 402 14.87 2.21 -21.50
C LEU A 402 16.40 2.30 -21.60
N SER A 403 17.12 2.40 -20.48
CA SER A 403 18.59 2.46 -20.49
C SER A 403 19.23 1.21 -21.10
N SER A 404 18.59 0.04 -21.00
CA SER A 404 19.12 -1.21 -21.59
C SER A 404 18.95 -1.32 -23.11
N VAL A 405 18.04 -0.53 -23.70
CA VAL A 405 17.70 -0.60 -25.13
C VAL A 405 17.95 0.71 -25.89
N ILE A 406 18.20 1.82 -25.20
CA ILE A 406 18.26 3.16 -25.80
C ILE A 406 19.27 3.25 -26.94
N ASP A 407 20.45 2.63 -26.80
CA ASP A 407 21.49 2.62 -27.85
C ASP A 407 21.10 1.82 -29.09
N LYS A 408 20.10 0.95 -28.97
CA LYS A 408 19.58 0.10 -30.05
C LYS A 408 18.35 0.70 -30.72
N LEU A 409 17.82 1.82 -30.23
CA LEU A 409 16.65 2.47 -30.81
C LEU A 409 17.03 3.24 -32.09
N PRO A 410 16.24 3.11 -33.18
CA PRO A 410 16.41 3.94 -34.37
C PRO A 410 16.31 5.44 -34.05
N ALA A 411 17.00 6.28 -34.83
CA ALA A 411 17.02 7.74 -34.61
C ALA A 411 15.61 8.36 -34.58
N GLY A 412 14.70 7.94 -35.46
CA GLY A 412 13.32 8.40 -35.45
C GLY A 412 12.56 8.04 -34.18
N VAL A 413 12.81 6.87 -33.58
CA VAL A 413 12.21 6.48 -32.30
C VAL A 413 12.81 7.28 -31.14
N LYS A 414 14.12 7.54 -31.16
CA LYS A 414 14.76 8.43 -30.20
C LYS A 414 14.17 9.84 -30.27
N GLU A 415 13.92 10.38 -31.46
CA GLU A 415 13.27 11.68 -31.63
C GLU A 415 11.85 11.70 -31.08
N VAL A 416 11.04 10.65 -31.30
CA VAL A 416 9.69 10.55 -30.72
C VAL A 416 9.75 10.51 -29.19
N VAL A 417 10.60 9.66 -28.61
CA VAL A 417 10.78 9.58 -27.14
C VAL A 417 11.33 10.90 -26.57
N ALA A 418 12.25 11.56 -27.27
CA ALA A 418 12.81 12.86 -26.89
C ALA A 418 11.81 14.00 -27.00
N SER A 419 10.94 13.95 -28.02
CA SER A 419 9.88 14.94 -28.25
C SER A 419 8.80 14.83 -27.18
N GLY A 420 8.60 13.62 -26.64
CA GLY A 420 7.64 13.36 -25.58
C GLY A 420 6.20 13.64 -25.96
N LYS A 421 5.91 13.99 -27.21
CA LYS A 421 4.68 14.69 -27.62
C LYS A 421 3.41 13.88 -27.33
N ASP A 422 3.39 12.60 -27.67
CA ASP A 422 2.21 11.73 -27.46
C ASP A 422 2.03 11.29 -26.00
N ILE A 423 3.12 11.20 -25.23
CA ILE A 423 3.09 10.88 -23.78
C ILE A 423 2.70 12.13 -22.98
N ALA A 424 3.26 13.28 -23.35
CA ALA A 424 2.97 14.59 -22.78
C ALA A 424 1.52 14.99 -23.04
N ASP A 425 0.99 14.84 -24.26
CA ASP A 425 -0.41 15.15 -24.56
C ASP A 425 -1.39 14.24 -23.76
N SER A 426 -0.97 13.01 -23.47
CA SER A 426 -1.71 12.07 -22.63
C SER A 426 -1.65 12.43 -21.13
N ALA A 427 -0.56 13.05 -20.66
CA ALA A 427 -0.30 13.40 -19.26
C ALA A 427 -0.66 14.85 -18.89
N MET A 428 -0.65 15.79 -19.83
CA MET A 428 -0.99 17.21 -19.63
C MET A 428 -2.46 17.41 -19.18
N ALA A 429 -3.31 16.38 -19.31
CA ALA A 429 -4.67 16.37 -18.79
C ALA A 429 -4.77 15.99 -17.29
N MET A 430 -3.71 15.47 -16.67
CA MET A 430 -3.76 14.93 -15.30
C MET A 430 -3.09 15.87 -14.28
N ASN A 431 -3.82 16.21 -13.21
CA ASN A 431 -3.25 16.92 -12.07
C ASN A 431 -2.45 15.95 -11.19
N THR A 432 -1.14 15.84 -11.45
CA THR A 432 -0.19 14.96 -10.76
C THR A 432 0.05 15.34 -9.29
N GLU A 433 -0.34 16.55 -8.89
CA GLU A 433 -0.21 17.04 -7.52
C GLU A 433 -1.48 16.83 -6.69
N SER A 434 -2.58 16.40 -7.33
CA SER A 434 -3.83 16.16 -6.62
C SER A 434 -3.71 15.00 -5.62
N ALA A 435 -4.35 15.14 -4.46
CA ALA A 435 -4.44 14.11 -3.44
C ALA A 435 -4.88 12.75 -4.00
N ALA A 436 -5.90 12.76 -4.87
CA ALA A 436 -6.43 11.56 -5.52
C ALA A 436 -5.41 10.87 -6.44
N TYR A 437 -4.59 11.63 -7.18
CA TYR A 437 -3.54 11.07 -8.04
C TYR A 437 -2.42 10.45 -7.20
N ILE A 438 -1.90 11.22 -6.24
CA ILE A 438 -0.82 10.78 -5.33
C ILE A 438 -1.19 9.46 -4.65
N ARG A 439 -2.41 9.40 -4.11
CA ARG A 439 -2.94 8.21 -3.43
C ARG A 439 -3.07 7.01 -4.37
N ARG A 440 -3.57 7.24 -5.59
CA ARG A 440 -3.70 6.19 -6.62
C ARG A 440 -2.33 5.61 -6.99
N MET A 441 -1.31 6.44 -7.18
CA MET A 441 0.04 5.97 -7.51
C MET A 441 0.61 5.07 -6.41
N TYR A 442 0.45 5.45 -5.13
CA TYR A 442 0.92 4.62 -4.02
C TYR A 442 0.13 3.31 -3.89
N LEU A 443 -1.20 3.32 -4.07
CA LEU A 443 -2.00 2.09 -4.12
C LEU A 443 -1.54 1.15 -5.23
N GLN A 444 -1.21 1.69 -6.39
CA GLN A 444 -0.66 0.93 -7.49
C GLN A 444 0.68 0.28 -7.09
N ASP A 445 1.62 1.02 -6.49
CA ASP A 445 2.88 0.46 -5.98
C ASP A 445 2.66 -0.70 -4.99
N LEU A 446 1.77 -0.52 -4.02
CA LEU A 446 1.38 -1.59 -3.09
C LEU A 446 0.81 -2.80 -3.84
N TYR A 447 -0.07 -2.57 -4.81
CA TYR A 447 -0.67 -3.64 -5.61
C TYR A 447 0.39 -4.41 -6.41
N ARG A 448 1.41 -3.73 -7.00
CA ARG A 448 2.55 -4.41 -7.66
C ARG A 448 3.22 -5.37 -6.68
N PHE A 449 3.54 -4.91 -5.47
CA PHE A 449 4.17 -5.76 -4.46
C PHE A 449 3.32 -7.01 -4.16
N PHE A 450 2.05 -6.80 -3.82
CA PHE A 450 1.14 -7.88 -3.41
C PHE A 450 0.72 -8.83 -4.54
N LYS A 451 0.99 -8.49 -5.81
CA LYS A 451 0.75 -9.38 -6.96
C LYS A 451 2.01 -10.00 -7.53
N LEU A 452 3.12 -9.28 -7.54
CA LEU A 452 4.31 -9.64 -8.33
C LEU A 452 5.49 -10.09 -7.47
N HIS A 453 5.61 -9.65 -6.21
CA HIS A 453 6.76 -10.02 -5.38
C HIS A 453 6.83 -11.56 -5.22
N PRO A 454 8.01 -12.19 -5.39
CA PRO A 454 8.15 -13.65 -5.32
C PRO A 454 7.65 -14.23 -3.99
N GLU A 455 7.96 -13.53 -2.89
CA GLU A 455 7.62 -13.93 -1.52
C GLU A 455 6.34 -13.28 -0.99
N ARG A 456 5.50 -12.68 -1.85
CA ARG A 456 4.26 -11.97 -1.43
C ARG A 456 3.33 -12.79 -0.53
N LYS A 457 3.32 -14.12 -0.70
CA LYS A 457 2.48 -15.05 0.09
C LYS A 457 2.86 -15.09 1.58
N ASP A 458 4.06 -14.61 1.92
CA ASP A 458 4.52 -14.48 3.30
C ASP A 458 4.01 -13.19 3.97
N PHE A 459 3.31 -12.31 3.25
CA PHE A 459 2.72 -11.09 3.77
C PHE A 459 1.19 -11.21 3.85
N ALA A 460 0.59 -10.53 4.83
CA ALA A 460 -0.86 -10.32 4.83
C ALA A 460 -1.24 -9.37 3.69
N ASN A 461 -2.09 -9.83 2.78
CA ASN A 461 -2.45 -9.09 1.57
C ASN A 461 -3.76 -8.28 1.78
N PRO A 462 -3.72 -6.94 1.77
CA PRO A 462 -4.91 -6.11 1.92
C PRO A 462 -5.77 -6.03 0.63
N PHE A 463 -5.38 -6.72 -0.45
CA PHE A 463 -6.14 -6.79 -1.71
C PHE A 463 -6.80 -8.16 -1.93
N GLU A 464 -6.70 -9.09 -0.97
CA GLU A 464 -7.29 -10.43 -1.06
C GLU A 464 -8.19 -10.72 0.15
N TYR A 465 -9.46 -11.05 -0.12
CA TYR A 465 -10.46 -11.36 0.90
C TYR A 465 -11.05 -12.73 0.60
N LYS A 466 -10.75 -13.72 1.46
CA LYS A 466 -11.00 -15.14 1.16
C LYS A 466 -12.40 -15.63 1.49
N ASP A 467 -13.07 -15.00 2.47
CA ASP A 467 -14.29 -15.56 3.07
C ASP A 467 -15.42 -14.54 3.29
N ASP A 468 -15.16 -13.24 3.09
CA ASP A 468 -16.16 -12.18 3.24
C ASP A 468 -15.89 -11.04 2.25
N ASP A 469 -16.75 -10.91 1.24
CA ASP A 469 -16.67 -9.83 0.25
C ASP A 469 -16.76 -8.45 0.92
N VAL A 470 -17.44 -8.34 2.07
CA VAL A 470 -17.57 -7.08 2.82
C VAL A 470 -16.27 -6.70 3.52
N ALA A 471 -15.42 -7.68 3.85
CA ALA A 471 -14.11 -7.41 4.45
C ALA A 471 -13.20 -6.59 3.51
N ALA A 472 -13.50 -6.57 2.20
CA ALA A 472 -12.84 -5.71 1.21
C ALA A 472 -13.12 -4.22 1.37
N PHE A 473 -14.08 -3.86 2.22
CA PHE A 473 -14.55 -2.51 2.38
C PHE A 473 -14.19 -2.03 3.78
N PHE A 474 -13.07 -1.31 3.91
CA PHE A 474 -12.73 -0.68 5.18
C PHE A 474 -13.79 0.37 5.58
N VAL A 475 -14.52 0.97 4.63
CA VAL A 475 -15.68 1.83 4.92
C VAL A 475 -16.83 1.08 5.59
N ALA A 476 -16.88 -0.24 5.40
CA ALA A 476 -17.76 -1.14 6.11
C ALA A 476 -17.13 -1.62 7.43
N ASN A 477 -16.16 -0.92 8.01
CA ASN A 477 -15.74 -1.17 9.39
C ASN A 477 -16.74 -0.52 10.36
N GLU A 478 -16.99 -1.13 11.51
CA GLU A 478 -17.92 -0.58 12.52
C GLU A 478 -17.44 0.74 13.12
N LEU A 479 -16.14 1.01 13.05
CA LEU A 479 -15.54 2.28 13.46
C LEU A 479 -16.10 3.49 12.69
N PHE A 480 -16.68 3.28 11.50
CA PHE A 480 -17.29 4.33 10.69
C PHE A 480 -18.81 4.44 10.84
N ASP A 481 -19.44 3.60 11.66
CA ASP A 481 -20.90 3.62 11.81
C ASP A 481 -21.38 5.00 12.27
N GLY A 482 -22.18 5.67 11.43
CA GLY A 482 -22.68 7.03 11.67
C GLY A 482 -21.67 8.16 11.44
N LEU A 483 -20.47 7.86 10.94
CA LEU A 483 -19.43 8.86 10.64
C LEU A 483 -19.28 9.14 9.13
N LEU A 484 -19.56 8.16 8.29
CA LEU A 484 -19.59 8.29 6.83
C LEU A 484 -21.06 8.31 6.38
N GLY A 485 -21.39 9.17 5.41
CA GLY A 485 -22.75 9.29 4.89
C GLY A 485 -22.75 9.27 3.36
N GLU A 486 -22.73 10.46 2.75
CA GLU A 486 -22.69 10.61 1.29
C GLU A 486 -21.52 9.85 0.65
N GLU A 487 -20.40 9.75 1.35
CA GLU A 487 -19.19 9.08 0.90
C GLU A 487 -19.40 7.57 0.74
N LEU A 488 -20.21 6.96 1.63
CA LEU A 488 -20.56 5.55 1.53
C LEU A 488 -21.55 5.30 0.37
N VAL A 489 -22.52 6.20 0.21
CA VAL A 489 -23.49 6.16 -0.91
C VAL A 489 -22.77 6.19 -2.27
N VAL A 490 -21.67 6.92 -2.39
CA VAL A 490 -20.85 6.93 -3.62
C VAL A 490 -20.25 5.56 -3.91
N VAL A 491 -19.70 4.87 -2.89
CA VAL A 491 -19.18 3.50 -3.00
C VAL A 491 -20.28 2.53 -3.40
N GLU A 492 -21.44 2.60 -2.74
CA GLU A 492 -22.60 1.75 -3.01
C GLU A 492 -23.13 1.93 -4.44
N ARG A 493 -23.22 3.18 -4.93
CA ARG A 493 -23.62 3.48 -6.30
C ARG A 493 -22.65 2.89 -7.32
N HIS A 494 -21.35 2.93 -7.03
CA HIS A 494 -20.35 2.30 -7.90
C HIS A 494 -20.54 0.78 -7.93
N LEU A 495 -20.66 0.13 -6.76
CA LEU A 495 -20.90 -1.32 -6.67
C LEU A 495 -22.19 -1.73 -7.40
N PHE A 496 -23.26 -0.95 -7.25
CA PHE A 496 -24.52 -1.18 -7.94
C PHE A 496 -24.36 -1.09 -9.47
N LYS A 497 -23.64 -0.08 -9.97
CA LYS A 497 -23.33 0.07 -11.42
C LYS A 497 -22.48 -1.11 -11.92
N SER A 498 -21.54 -1.57 -11.11
CA SER A 498 -20.70 -2.75 -11.38
C SER A 498 -21.42 -4.09 -11.14
N LYS A 499 -22.75 -4.08 -10.95
CA LYS A 499 -23.62 -5.25 -10.77
C LYS A 499 -23.29 -6.12 -9.55
N LYS A 500 -22.54 -5.59 -8.58
CA LYS A 500 -22.21 -6.26 -7.30
C LYS A 500 -23.34 -6.05 -6.29
N TYR A 501 -24.56 -6.46 -6.67
CA TYR A 501 -25.78 -6.17 -5.91
C TYR A 501 -25.81 -6.86 -4.54
N ASP A 502 -25.29 -8.08 -4.46
CA ASP A 502 -25.20 -8.86 -3.22
C ASP A 502 -24.29 -8.17 -2.19
N VAL A 503 -23.16 -7.61 -2.64
CA VAL A 503 -22.23 -6.85 -1.79
C VAL A 503 -22.91 -5.60 -1.24
N VAL A 504 -23.64 -4.85 -2.08
CA VAL A 504 -24.42 -3.67 -1.65
C VAL A 504 -25.42 -4.06 -0.56
N VAL A 505 -26.18 -5.14 -0.77
CA VAL A 505 -27.17 -5.60 0.22
C VAL A 505 -26.50 -5.98 1.53
N LYS A 506 -25.39 -6.73 1.50
CA LYS A 506 -24.66 -7.12 2.72
C LYS A 506 -24.17 -5.89 3.50
N LEU A 507 -23.55 -4.94 2.81
CA LEU A 507 -22.98 -3.72 3.39
C LEU A 507 -24.05 -2.86 4.06
N VAL A 508 -25.17 -2.60 3.38
CA VAL A 508 -26.24 -1.75 3.90
C VAL A 508 -27.10 -2.45 4.95
N SER A 509 -27.36 -3.76 4.81
CA SER A 509 -28.20 -4.50 5.77
C SER A 509 -27.66 -4.42 7.20
N ARG A 510 -26.33 -4.38 7.35
CA ARG A 510 -25.68 -4.16 8.64
C ARG A 510 -26.04 -2.79 9.23
N LEU A 511 -25.95 -1.74 8.44
CA LEU A 511 -26.25 -0.36 8.86
C LEU A 511 -27.74 -0.18 9.19
N ILE A 512 -28.62 -0.84 8.43
CA ILE A 512 -30.06 -0.88 8.71
C ILE A 512 -30.32 -1.58 10.05
N ALA A 513 -29.71 -2.74 10.29
CA ALA A 513 -29.88 -3.50 11.53
C ALA A 513 -29.42 -2.70 12.77
N LYS A 514 -28.39 -1.86 12.62
CA LYS A 514 -27.89 -0.95 13.66
C LYS A 514 -28.69 0.35 13.78
N GLY A 515 -29.63 0.62 12.89
CA GLY A 515 -30.44 1.85 12.90
C GLY A 515 -29.68 3.11 12.48
N VAL A 516 -28.50 2.97 11.87
CA VAL A 516 -27.63 4.10 11.46
C VAL A 516 -27.68 4.38 9.96
N ALA A 517 -28.37 3.54 9.17
CA ALA A 517 -28.47 3.73 7.73
C ALA A 517 -29.30 4.97 7.33
N SER A 518 -28.76 5.75 6.40
CA SER A 518 -29.41 6.91 5.78
C SER A 518 -30.59 6.50 4.88
N ALA A 519 -31.40 7.48 4.45
CA ALA A 519 -32.50 7.23 3.52
C ALA A 519 -32.00 6.76 2.14
N ASP A 520 -30.90 7.34 1.67
CA ASP A 520 -30.30 7.02 0.37
C ASP A 520 -29.71 5.61 0.34
N GLU A 521 -29.01 5.21 1.41
CA GLU A 521 -28.47 3.85 1.57
C GLU A 521 -29.61 2.81 1.54
N LYS A 522 -30.69 3.06 2.30
CA LYS A 522 -31.89 2.20 2.31
C LYS A 522 -32.51 2.08 0.92
N TYR A 523 -32.59 3.18 0.18
CA TYR A 523 -33.12 3.19 -1.18
C TYR A 523 -32.26 2.38 -2.14
N ILE A 524 -30.94 2.55 -2.12
CA ILE A 524 -30.01 1.78 -2.96
C ILE A 524 -30.08 0.29 -2.62
N CYS A 525 -30.12 -0.07 -1.34
CA CYS A 525 -30.28 -1.46 -0.90
C CYS A 525 -31.59 -2.08 -1.41
N ALA A 526 -32.71 -1.36 -1.35
CA ALA A 526 -33.99 -1.82 -1.90
C ALA A 526 -33.89 -2.09 -3.42
N LEU A 527 -33.25 -1.19 -4.18
CA LEU A 527 -33.00 -1.40 -5.61
C LEU A 527 -32.11 -2.63 -5.87
N ALA A 528 -31.06 -2.83 -5.06
CA ALA A 528 -30.16 -3.98 -5.18
C ALA A 528 -30.90 -5.30 -4.90
N CYS A 529 -31.73 -5.35 -3.85
CA CYS A 529 -32.62 -6.47 -3.56
C CYS A 529 -33.56 -6.78 -4.74
N GLN A 530 -34.15 -5.76 -5.37
CA GLN A 530 -35.02 -5.93 -6.53
C GLN A 530 -34.27 -6.55 -7.72
N ARG A 531 -33.04 -6.10 -7.99
CA ARG A 531 -32.20 -6.65 -9.07
C ARG A 531 -31.84 -8.11 -8.82
N LEU A 532 -31.48 -8.47 -7.59
CA LEU A 532 -31.20 -9.85 -7.19
C LEU A 532 -32.44 -10.75 -7.30
N ALA A 533 -33.61 -10.26 -6.89
CA ALA A 533 -34.87 -10.99 -7.03
C ALA A 533 -35.23 -11.25 -8.51
N GLY A 534 -34.99 -10.26 -9.39
CA GLY A 534 -35.18 -10.40 -10.83
C GLY A 534 -34.18 -11.33 -11.53
N MET A 535 -32.99 -11.55 -10.94
CA MET A 535 -31.97 -12.48 -11.44
C MET A 535 -32.23 -13.95 -11.05
N LYS A 536 -33.10 -14.22 -10.07
CA LYS A 536 -33.49 -15.58 -9.63
C LYS A 536 -34.56 -16.26 -10.51
N MET A 537 -34.66 -15.93 -11.79
CA MET A 537 -35.45 -16.71 -12.76
C MET A 537 -34.51 -17.41 -13.76
N PRO A 538 -34.00 -18.62 -13.45
CA PRO A 538 -33.64 -19.55 -14.50
C PRO A 538 -34.94 -20.12 -15.06
N THR A 539 -35.26 -19.74 -16.29
CA THR A 539 -36.18 -20.44 -17.17
C THR A 539 -35.64 -21.84 -17.45
N SER A 540 -35.93 -22.80 -16.56
CA SER A 540 -36.02 -24.23 -16.89
C SER A 540 -36.71 -25.00 -15.76
N CYS A 541 -38.03 -24.93 -15.73
CA CYS A 541 -38.94 -26.06 -15.59
C CYS A 541 -40.37 -25.51 -15.66
N PHE A 542 -40.97 -25.68 -16.83
CA PHE A 542 -42.38 -26.04 -16.89
C PHE A 542 -42.57 -27.41 -16.23
#